data_AF-A0A1Q8IQG6-F1
#
_entry.id   AF-A0A1Q8IQG6-F1
#
_cell.length_a   1.000
_cell.length_b   1.000
_cell.length_c   1.000
_cell.angle_alpha   90.00
_cell.angle_beta   90.00
_cell.angle_gamma   90.00
#
_symmetry.space_group_name_H-M   'P 1'
#
loop_
_entity.id
_entity.type
_entity.pdbx_description
1 polymer ?
#
loop_
_entity_poly.entity_id
_entity_poly.type
_entity_poly.pdbx_seq_one_letter_code
_entity_poly.pdbx_strand_id
1 'polypeptide(L)'
;MSFLKRPNDFIFRVLLVLASFALATLCLLVIYSVVMRYVFADAPDYVEPIALLLVILIAMFGAALKVREGGHIGLDSLVKKLPPKGQVAATAIQHLCLIAFAVAVFVGCWEMAETTMHDRIPIIGVPEGLRYCIPIVASVCIALFSLEHLLELFSGKRREQALELSVTE
;
A
#
# COMPACT_ATOMS: atom_id res chain seq x y z
N MET A 1 -18.53 8.20 -15.31
CA MET A 1 -17.36 8.69 -14.53
C MET A 1 -16.06 8.01 -15.01
N SER A 2 -15.71 8.15 -16.30
CA SER A 2 -14.51 7.52 -16.90
C SER A 2 -13.22 8.32 -16.76
N PHE A 3 -13.31 9.57 -16.28
CA PHE A 3 -12.16 10.46 -16.14
C PHE A 3 -11.30 10.21 -14.90
N LEU A 4 -11.86 9.67 -13.80
CA LEU A 4 -11.08 9.35 -12.58
C LEU A 4 -10.30 8.04 -12.67
N LYS A 5 -10.71 7.08 -13.50
CA LYS A 5 -10.05 5.77 -13.58
C LYS A 5 -8.64 5.85 -14.20
N ARG A 6 -8.47 6.69 -15.22
CA ARG A 6 -7.19 6.83 -15.95
C ARG A 6 -6.01 7.28 -15.09
N PRO A 7 -6.10 8.34 -14.27
CA PRO A 7 -5.00 8.73 -13.39
C PRO A 7 -4.75 7.67 -12.31
N ASN A 8 -5.80 7.03 -11.82
CA ASN A 8 -5.70 6.00 -10.78
C ASN A 8 -4.98 4.74 -11.28
N ASP A 9 -5.25 4.34 -12.52
CA ASP A 9 -4.58 3.23 -13.20
C ASP A 9 -3.09 3.51 -13.44
N PHE A 10 -2.76 4.75 -13.77
CA PHE A 10 -1.37 5.17 -13.93
C PHE A 10 -0.61 5.12 -12.60
N ILE A 11 -1.17 5.71 -11.54
CA ILE A 11 -0.61 5.68 -10.18
C ILE A 11 -0.35 4.25 -9.75
N PHE A 12 -1.33 3.36 -9.90
CA PHE A 12 -1.15 1.96 -9.56
C PHE A 12 -0.02 1.29 -10.33
N ARG A 13 0.06 1.51 -11.65
CA ARG A 13 1.11 0.88 -12.46
C ARG A 13 2.50 1.35 -12.03
N VAL A 14 2.64 2.63 -11.70
CA VAL A 14 3.89 3.18 -11.16
C VAL A 14 4.23 2.55 -9.82
N LEU A 15 3.29 2.50 -8.87
CA LEU A 15 3.50 1.87 -7.55
C LEU A 15 3.88 0.39 -7.70
N LEU A 16 3.27 -0.33 -8.63
CA LEU A 16 3.54 -1.74 -8.88
C LEU A 16 4.96 -1.97 -9.40
N VAL A 17 5.40 -1.15 -10.38
CA VAL A 17 6.76 -1.22 -10.90
C VAL A 17 7.78 -0.88 -9.81
N LEU A 18 7.52 0.16 -9.01
CA LEU A 18 8.40 0.55 -7.90
C LEU A 18 8.49 -0.54 -6.83
N ALA A 19 7.37 -1.10 -6.39
CA ALA A 19 7.34 -2.13 -5.35
C ALA A 19 7.99 -3.43 -5.82
N SER A 20 7.75 -3.86 -7.06
CA SER A 20 8.38 -5.06 -7.64
C SER A 20 9.89 -4.90 -7.82
N PHE A 21 10.34 -3.74 -8.31
CA PHE A 21 11.76 -3.43 -8.43
C PHE A 21 12.45 -3.37 -7.06
N ALA A 22 11.81 -2.74 -6.06
CA ALA A 22 12.32 -2.69 -4.70
C ALA A 22 12.43 -4.09 -4.07
N LEU A 23 11.44 -4.96 -4.31
CA LEU A 23 11.46 -6.35 -3.84
C LEU A 23 12.60 -7.16 -4.46
N ALA A 24 12.78 -7.06 -5.78
CA ALA A 24 13.88 -7.71 -6.48
C ALA A 24 15.24 -7.21 -5.94
N THR A 25 15.37 -5.89 -5.76
CA THR A 25 16.57 -5.26 -5.21
C THR A 25 16.85 -5.73 -3.79
N LEU A 26 15.83 -5.77 -2.91
CA LEU A 26 15.96 -6.26 -1.55
C LEU A 26 16.44 -7.71 -1.51
N CYS A 27 15.90 -8.57 -2.38
CA CYS A 27 16.30 -9.97 -2.46
C CYS A 27 17.78 -10.10 -2.84
N LEU A 28 18.22 -9.40 -3.89
CA LEU A 28 19.63 -9.40 -4.32
C LEU A 28 20.55 -8.82 -3.24
N LEU A 29 20.14 -7.75 -2.57
CA LEU A 29 20.90 -7.09 -1.51
C LEU A 29 21.11 -8.01 -0.31
N VAL A 30 20.07 -8.75 0.11
CA VAL A 30 20.16 -9.71 1.21
C VAL A 30 21.05 -10.90 0.82
N ILE A 31 20.91 -11.43 -0.40
CA ILE A 31 21.79 -12.50 -0.90
C ILE A 31 23.25 -12.02 -0.90
N TYR A 32 23.51 -10.81 -1.39
CA TYR A 32 24.83 -10.19 -1.37
C TYR A 32 25.40 -10.10 0.06
N SER A 33 24.60 -9.62 1.02
CA SER A 33 25.01 -9.53 2.43
C SER A 33 25.38 -10.90 3.01
N VAL A 34 24.59 -11.92 2.71
CA VAL A 34 24.84 -13.31 3.15
C VAL A 34 26.15 -13.83 2.54
N VAL A 35 26.37 -13.66 1.24
CA VAL A 35 27.62 -14.10 0.58
C VAL A 35 28.83 -13.39 1.17
N MET A 36 28.76 -12.07 1.32
CA MET A 36 29.85 -11.28 1.91
C MET A 36 30.18 -11.74 3.34
N ARG A 37 29.16 -11.97 4.16
CA ARG A 37 29.32 -12.43 5.53
C ARG A 37 29.94 -13.83 5.64
N TYR A 38 29.47 -14.79 4.85
CA TYR A 38 29.87 -16.19 5.01
C TYR A 38 31.07 -16.60 4.16
N VAL A 39 31.28 -15.99 2.99
CA VAL A 39 32.41 -16.31 2.09
C VAL A 39 33.60 -15.42 2.37
N PHE A 40 33.37 -14.12 2.57
CA PHE A 40 34.43 -13.12 2.71
C PHE A 40 34.69 -12.72 4.17
N ALA A 41 33.90 -13.23 5.11
CA ALA A 41 33.96 -12.90 6.54
C ALA A 41 33.86 -11.38 6.83
N ASP A 42 33.34 -10.60 5.88
CA ASP A 42 33.20 -9.16 5.95
C ASP A 42 31.79 -8.79 5.48
N ALA A 43 30.93 -8.38 6.42
CA ALA A 43 29.55 -8.06 6.11
C ALA A 43 29.39 -6.54 5.97
N PRO A 44 28.97 -6.03 4.80
CA PRO A 44 28.84 -4.59 4.62
C PRO A 44 27.74 -4.01 5.53
N ASP A 45 28.10 -2.98 6.27
CA ASP A 45 27.30 -2.28 7.28
C ASP A 45 26.16 -1.44 6.68
N TYR A 46 26.33 -0.96 5.45
CA TYR A 46 25.30 -0.20 4.71
C TYR A 46 24.12 -1.04 4.21
N VAL A 47 24.22 -2.38 4.21
CA VAL A 47 23.15 -3.25 3.68
C VAL A 47 21.90 -3.17 4.56
N GLU A 48 22.06 -3.21 5.88
CA GLU A 48 20.96 -3.19 6.83
C GLU A 48 20.05 -1.95 6.70
N PRO A 49 20.56 -0.70 6.72
CA PRO A 49 19.70 0.47 6.61
C PRO A 49 19.01 0.57 5.24
N ILE A 50 19.66 0.12 4.15
CA ILE A 50 19.05 0.08 2.81
C ILE A 50 17.93 -0.96 2.77
N ALA A 51 18.14 -2.14 3.37
CA ALA A 51 17.13 -3.18 3.43
C ALA A 51 15.87 -2.70 4.17
N LEU A 52 16.03 -1.98 5.29
CA LEU A 52 14.90 -1.41 6.04
C LEU A 52 14.11 -0.38 5.21
N LEU A 53 14.79 0.48 4.46
CA LEU A 53 14.13 1.43 3.55
C LEU A 53 13.33 0.71 2.46
N LEU A 54 13.91 -0.33 1.85
CA LEU A 54 13.24 -1.13 0.82
C LEU A 54 12.03 -1.88 1.40
N VAL A 55 12.15 -2.46 2.60
CA VAL A 55 11.04 -3.15 3.28
C VAL A 55 9.88 -2.18 3.53
N ILE A 56 10.15 -0.97 4.03
CA ILE A 56 9.12 0.06 4.24
C ILE A 56 8.42 0.39 2.92
N LEU A 57 9.20 0.59 1.84
CA LEU A 57 8.67 0.89 0.51
C LEU A 57 7.76 -0.23 -0.01
N ILE A 58 8.22 -1.48 0.05
CA ILE A 58 7.45 -2.64 -0.41
C ILE A 58 6.18 -2.81 0.43
N ALA A 59 6.27 -2.70 1.75
CA ALA A 59 5.14 -2.87 2.65
C ALA A 59 4.06 -1.81 2.42
N MET A 60 4.46 -0.54 2.32
CA MET A 60 3.54 0.58 2.20
C MET A 60 2.91 0.66 0.80
N PHE A 61 3.70 0.53 -0.28
CA PHE A 61 3.15 0.49 -1.62
C PHE A 61 2.38 -0.80 -1.89
N GLY A 62 2.84 -1.93 -1.38
CA GLY A 62 2.11 -3.20 -1.44
C GLY A 62 0.72 -3.11 -0.79
N ALA A 63 0.62 -2.45 0.37
CA ALA A 63 -0.66 -2.18 1.01
C ALA A 63 -1.58 -1.32 0.12
N ALA A 64 -1.06 -0.24 -0.48
CA ALA A 64 -1.83 0.60 -1.41
C ALA A 64 -2.33 -0.18 -2.63
N LEU A 65 -1.48 -0.99 -3.26
CA LEU A 65 -1.85 -1.84 -4.39
C LEU A 65 -2.98 -2.83 -4.00
N LYS A 66 -2.86 -3.46 -2.83
CA LYS A 66 -3.86 -4.40 -2.31
C LYS A 66 -5.23 -3.76 -2.07
N VAL A 67 -5.25 -2.52 -1.60
CA VAL A 67 -6.50 -1.75 -1.42
C VAL A 67 -7.17 -1.49 -2.77
N ARG A 68 -6.41 -1.16 -3.83
CA ARG A 68 -6.97 -0.98 -5.17
C ARG A 68 -7.50 -2.26 -5.80
N GLU A 69 -6.87 -3.40 -5.55
CA GLU A 69 -7.35 -4.70 -6.05
C GLU A 69 -8.57 -5.22 -5.27
N GLY A 70 -9.07 -4.49 -4.27
CA GLY A 70 -10.19 -4.91 -3.43
C GLY A 70 -9.88 -6.15 -2.58
N GLY A 71 -8.60 -6.49 -2.41
CA GLY A 71 -8.16 -7.83 -2.02
C GLY A 71 -8.19 -8.12 -0.52
N HIS A 72 -9.27 -7.79 0.19
CA HIS A 72 -9.48 -8.16 1.59
C HIS A 72 -10.16 -9.53 1.70
N ILE A 73 -9.49 -10.56 1.16
CA ILE A 73 -9.97 -11.95 1.02
C ILE A 73 -10.62 -12.48 2.32
N GLY A 74 -10.08 -12.09 3.48
CA GLY A 74 -10.61 -12.47 4.80
C GLY A 74 -11.99 -11.88 5.12
N LEU A 75 -12.19 -10.58 4.86
CA LEU A 75 -13.49 -9.94 5.11
C LEU A 75 -14.51 -10.31 4.02
N ASP A 76 -14.07 -10.50 2.77
CA ASP A 76 -14.94 -10.88 1.65
C ASP A 76 -15.67 -12.22 1.90
N SER A 77 -15.00 -13.20 2.51
CA SER A 77 -15.63 -14.50 2.83
C SER A 77 -16.71 -14.39 3.91
N LEU A 78 -16.52 -13.49 4.88
CA LEU A 78 -17.52 -13.24 5.92
C LEU A 78 -18.69 -12.42 5.35
N VAL A 79 -18.38 -11.40 4.54
CA VAL A 79 -19.34 -10.53 3.87
C VAL A 79 -20.27 -11.33 2.95
N LYS A 80 -19.75 -12.31 2.20
CA LYS A 80 -20.57 -13.18 1.33
C LYS A 80 -21.68 -13.95 2.07
N LYS A 81 -21.56 -14.17 3.39
CA LYS A 81 -22.59 -14.83 4.20
C LYS A 81 -23.70 -13.89 4.67
N LEU A 82 -23.55 -12.57 4.50
CA LEU A 82 -24.53 -11.58 4.94
C LEU A 82 -25.60 -11.31 3.86
N PRO A 83 -26.81 -10.86 4.27
CA PRO A 83 -27.83 -10.37 3.34
C PRO A 83 -27.32 -9.15 2.54
N PRO A 84 -27.90 -8.85 1.36
CA PRO A 84 -27.36 -7.85 0.43
C PRO A 84 -27.16 -6.45 1.04
N LYS A 85 -28.03 -6.03 1.97
CA LYS A 85 -27.87 -4.77 2.71
C LYS A 85 -26.67 -4.80 3.68
N GLY A 86 -26.42 -5.94 4.31
CA GLY A 86 -25.28 -6.15 5.20
C GLY A 86 -23.95 -6.18 4.45
N GLN A 87 -23.94 -6.67 3.20
CA GLN A 87 -22.75 -6.65 2.36
C GLN A 87 -22.29 -5.23 2.03
N VAL A 88 -23.24 -4.38 1.63
CA VAL A 88 -22.96 -2.97 1.36
C VAL A 88 -22.45 -2.25 2.60
N ALA A 89 -23.10 -2.45 3.76
CA ALA A 89 -22.68 -1.84 5.01
C ALA A 89 -21.27 -2.28 5.44
N ALA A 90 -20.97 -3.57 5.36
CA ALA A 90 -19.65 -4.10 5.72
C ALA A 90 -18.53 -3.58 4.79
N THR A 91 -18.78 -3.54 3.47
CA THR A 91 -17.83 -2.95 2.51
C THR A 91 -17.64 -1.45 2.78
N ALA A 92 -18.70 -0.71 3.09
CA ALA A 92 -18.59 0.71 3.44
C ALA A 92 -17.75 0.94 4.70
N ILE A 93 -17.98 0.14 5.76
CA ILE A 93 -17.21 0.22 7.01
C ILE A 93 -15.73 -0.10 6.75
N GLN A 94 -15.43 -1.13 5.97
CA GLN A 94 -14.06 -1.48 5.60
C GLN A 94 -13.32 -0.31 4.96
N HIS A 95 -13.94 0.33 3.95
CA HIS A 95 -13.33 1.48 3.27
C HIS A 95 -13.19 2.70 4.19
N LEU A 96 -14.15 2.92 5.09
CA LEU A 96 -14.06 3.99 6.08
C LEU A 96 -12.91 3.75 7.07
N CYS A 97 -12.72 2.52 7.54
CA CYS A 97 -11.59 2.14 8.40
C CYS A 97 -10.25 2.33 7.67
N LEU A 98 -10.17 1.99 6.38
CA LEU A 98 -8.96 2.20 5.58
C LEU A 98 -8.63 3.69 5.40
N ILE A 99 -9.64 4.54 5.21
CA ILE A 99 -9.45 5.99 5.15
C ILE A 99 -8.96 6.52 6.49
N ALA A 100 -9.58 6.12 7.59
CA ALA A 100 -9.16 6.51 8.93
C ALA A 100 -7.71 6.09 9.23
N PHE A 101 -7.35 4.85 8.86
CA PHE A 101 -5.98 4.36 8.98
C PHE A 101 -4.99 5.17 8.13
N ALA A 102 -5.34 5.45 6.87
CA ALA A 102 -4.50 6.27 5.99
C ALA A 102 -4.26 7.67 6.56
N VAL A 103 -5.30 8.31 7.11
CA VAL A 103 -5.16 9.62 7.77
C VAL A 103 -4.26 9.53 9.00
N ALA A 104 -4.41 8.52 9.84
CA ALA A 104 -3.57 8.33 11.01
C ALA A 104 -2.09 8.16 10.65
N VAL A 105 -1.79 7.33 9.62
CA VAL A 105 -0.43 7.15 9.11
C VAL A 105 0.10 8.45 8.51
N PHE A 106 -0.70 9.17 7.73
CA PHE A 106 -0.29 10.45 7.14
C PHE A 106 0.12 11.45 8.21
N VAL A 107 -0.71 11.67 9.23
CA VAL A 107 -0.44 12.64 10.29
C VAL A 107 0.79 12.24 11.09
N GLY A 108 0.87 10.98 11.54
CA GLY A 108 2.01 10.51 12.33
C GLY A 108 3.32 10.57 11.55
N CYS A 109 3.32 10.18 10.27
CA CYS A 109 4.52 10.25 9.44
C CYS A 109 4.89 11.70 9.06
N TRP A 110 3.91 12.59 8.91
CA TRP A 110 4.17 14.00 8.63
C TRP A 110 4.91 14.67 9.80
N GLU A 111 4.43 14.46 11.02
CA GLU A 111 5.06 14.99 12.24
C GLU A 111 6.48 14.44 12.44
N MET A 112 6.68 13.14 12.19
CA MET A 112 8.01 12.53 12.25
C MET A 112 8.92 13.02 11.12
N ALA A 113 8.39 13.23 9.91
CA ALA A 113 9.18 13.73 8.79
C ALA A 113 9.73 15.13 9.06
N GLU A 114 8.91 16.03 9.63
CA GLU A 114 9.34 17.39 9.95
C GLU A 114 10.44 17.43 11.02
N THR A 115 10.31 16.60 12.06
CA THR A 115 11.27 16.56 13.17
C THR A 115 12.59 15.90 12.76
N THR A 116 12.55 14.84 11.95
CA THR A 116 13.71 14.01 11.59
C THR A 116 14.32 14.37 10.22
N MET A 117 13.86 15.44 9.57
CA MET A 117 14.37 15.89 8.26
C MET A 117 15.83 16.38 8.30
N HIS A 118 16.25 16.93 9.44
CA HIS A 118 17.61 17.42 9.67
C HIS A 118 18.58 16.29 10.04
N ASP A 119 18.06 15.15 10.50
CA ASP A 119 18.84 13.99 10.86
C ASP A 119 19.24 13.18 9.62
N ARG A 120 20.30 12.39 9.78
CA ARG A 120 20.89 11.57 8.72
C ARG A 120 20.99 10.14 9.22
N ILE A 121 20.61 9.20 8.36
CA ILE A 121 20.79 7.79 8.66
C ILE A 121 22.31 7.51 8.71
N PRO A 122 22.83 6.96 9.83
CA PRO A 122 24.24 6.62 9.94
C PRO A 122 24.70 5.73 8.77
N ILE A 123 25.97 5.86 8.36
CA ILE A 123 26.62 5.08 7.29
C ILE A 123 26.20 5.52 5.87
N ILE A 124 24.91 5.60 5.56
CA ILE A 124 24.42 5.89 4.20
C ILE A 124 24.22 7.37 3.90
N GLY A 125 24.17 8.24 4.93
CA GLY A 125 24.18 9.69 4.77
C GLY A 125 22.92 10.29 4.11
N VAL A 126 21.87 9.49 3.91
CA VAL A 126 20.58 9.99 3.41
C VAL A 126 19.77 10.62 4.54
N PRO A 127 18.90 11.62 4.24
CA PRO A 127 17.98 12.18 5.22
C PRO A 127 17.08 11.10 5.82
N GLU A 128 16.99 11.05 7.15
CA GLU A 128 16.13 10.07 7.82
C GLU A 128 14.64 10.33 7.57
N GLY A 129 14.27 11.59 7.30
CA GLY A 129 12.95 11.98 6.81
C GLY A 129 12.44 11.15 5.61
N LEU A 130 13.32 10.59 4.78
CA LEU A 130 12.94 9.74 3.65
C LEU A 130 12.15 8.49 4.09
N ARG A 131 12.45 7.94 5.28
CA ARG A 131 11.73 6.79 5.86
C ARG A 131 10.25 7.10 6.07
N TYR A 132 9.90 8.36 6.31
CA TYR A 132 8.56 8.83 6.57
C TYR A 132 7.86 9.37 5.32
N CYS A 133 8.62 9.92 4.36
CA CYS A 133 8.08 10.35 3.07
C CYS A 133 7.41 9.19 2.30
N ILE A 134 8.00 7.99 2.36
CA ILE A 134 7.48 6.80 1.67
C ILE A 134 6.05 6.43 2.17
N PRO A 135 5.82 6.23 3.49
CA PRO A 135 4.48 6.05 4.06
C PRO A 135 3.50 7.18 3.76
N ILE A 136 3.96 8.45 3.74
CA ILE A 136 3.11 9.60 3.41
C ILE A 136 2.53 9.47 1.99
N VAL A 137 3.36 9.12 1.01
CA VAL A 137 2.89 8.92 -0.36
C VAL A 137 1.92 7.74 -0.43
N ALA A 138 2.24 6.64 0.25
CA ALA A 138 1.41 5.45 0.27
C ALA A 138 0.03 5.69 0.92
N SER A 139 -0.02 6.44 2.03
CA SER A 139 -1.26 6.73 2.74
C SER A 139 -2.20 7.61 1.91
N VAL A 140 -1.67 8.58 1.17
CA VAL A 140 -2.45 9.37 0.20
C VAL A 140 -3.03 8.45 -0.88
N CYS A 141 -2.23 7.52 -1.45
CA CYS A 141 -2.73 6.56 -2.44
C CYS A 141 -3.83 5.64 -1.87
N ILE A 142 -3.66 5.12 -0.64
CA ILE A 142 -4.67 4.28 0.03
C ILE A 142 -5.98 5.06 0.20
N ALA A 143 -5.91 6.31 0.66
CA ALA A 143 -7.09 7.15 0.85
C ALA A 143 -7.81 7.40 -0.48
N LEU A 144 -7.07 7.72 -1.56
CA LEU A 144 -7.62 7.93 -2.90
C LEU A 144 -8.32 6.67 -3.45
N PHE A 145 -7.65 5.52 -3.37
CA PHE A 145 -8.21 4.25 -3.83
C PHE A 145 -9.45 3.86 -3.02
N SER A 146 -9.42 4.02 -1.70
CA SER A 146 -10.56 3.70 -0.83
C SER A 146 -11.75 4.63 -1.09
N LEU A 147 -11.49 5.92 -1.34
CA LEU A 147 -12.54 6.89 -1.68
C LEU A 147 -13.18 6.59 -3.04
N GLU A 148 -12.41 6.18 -4.05
CA GLU A 148 -12.95 5.72 -5.33
C GLU A 148 -13.92 4.53 -5.15
N HIS A 149 -13.50 3.50 -4.41
CA HIS A 149 -14.35 2.33 -4.15
C HIS A 149 -15.62 2.69 -3.38
N LEU A 150 -15.52 3.60 -2.41
CA LEU A 150 -16.66 4.08 -1.64
C LEU A 150 -17.64 4.86 -2.52
N LEU A 151 -17.16 5.72 -3.42
CA LEU A 151 -18.00 6.43 -4.40
C LEU A 151 -18.66 5.48 -5.39
N GLU A 152 -17.96 4.45 -5.87
CA GLU A 152 -18.53 3.42 -6.76
C GLU A 152 -19.63 2.62 -6.07
N LEU A 153 -19.49 2.35 -4.77
CA LEU A 153 -20.50 1.68 -3.95
C LEU A 153 -21.78 2.52 -3.84
N PHE A 154 -21.65 3.83 -3.58
CA PHE A 154 -22.80 4.74 -3.49
C PHE A 154 -23.42 5.08 -4.85
N SER A 155 -22.66 5.04 -5.93
CA SER A 155 -23.16 5.26 -7.30
C SER A 155 -24.02 4.11 -7.84
N GLY A 156 -24.30 3.06 -7.05
CA GLY A 156 -25.29 2.03 -7.37
C GLY A 156 -24.87 0.99 -8.41
N LYS A 157 -23.64 1.06 -8.95
CA LYS A 157 -23.17 0.17 -10.03
C LYS A 157 -22.99 -1.31 -9.62
N ARG A 158 -22.92 -1.60 -8.32
CA ARG A 158 -22.87 -2.99 -7.82
C ARG A 158 -24.19 -3.74 -7.94
N ARG A 159 -25.31 -3.02 -8.20
CA ARG A 159 -26.65 -3.62 -8.36
C ARG A 159 -26.86 -4.24 -9.74
N GLU A 160 -26.21 -3.74 -10.79
CA GLU A 160 -26.31 -4.29 -12.15
C GLU A 160 -25.53 -5.62 -12.30
N GLN A 161 -24.31 -5.72 -11.76
CA GLN A 161 -23.51 -6.95 -11.83
C GLN A 161 -24.09 -8.13 -11.01
N ALA A 162 -24.79 -7.84 -9.90
CA ALA A 162 -25.47 -8.88 -9.13
C ALA A 162 -26.76 -9.38 -9.81
N LEU A 163 -27.40 -8.53 -10.64
CA LEU A 163 -28.56 -8.89 -11.45
C LEU A 163 -28.15 -9.72 -12.68
N GLU A 164 -27.06 -9.38 -13.36
CA GLU A 164 -26.56 -10.15 -14.52
C GLU A 164 -26.18 -11.59 -14.15
N LEU A 165 -25.54 -11.82 -13.00
CA LEU A 165 -25.16 -13.17 -12.54
C LEU A 165 -26.37 -14.02 -12.11
N SER A 166 -27.48 -13.39 -11.70
CA SER A 166 -28.73 -14.09 -11.35
C SER A 166 -29.66 -14.38 -12.54
N VAL A 167 -29.36 -13.82 -13.72
CA VAL A 167 -30.10 -14.03 -14.97
C VAL A 167 -29.42 -15.10 -15.85
N THR A 168 -28.15 -15.42 -15.54
CA THR A 168 -27.37 -16.48 -16.21
C THR A 168 -27.39 -17.84 -15.51
N GLU A 169 -28.03 -17.95 -14.33
CA GLU A 169 -28.36 -19.22 -13.68
C GLU A 169 -29.85 -19.56 -13.89
#